data_AF-F6K605-F1
#
_entry.id   AF-F6K605-F1
#
_cell.length_a   1.000
_cell.length_b   1.000
_cell.length_c   1.000
_cell.angle_alpha   90.00
_cell.angle_beta   90.00
_cell.angle_gamma   90.00
#
_symmetry.space_group_name_H-M   'P 1'
#
loop_
_entity.id
_entity.type
_entity.pdbx_description
1 polymer ?
#
loop_
_entity_poly.entity_id
_entity_poly.type
_entity_poly.pdbx_seq_one_letter_code
_entity_poly.pdbx_strand_id
1 'polypeptide(L)'
;MAEGTHNLNTKTMTGKTLVKNWVEERAVAEYDNDNDMKKVLRSGHKGLLTTACDQPVVQATTTKDSFTDRKVATVRQIGRKSEAEQRELYERFSKEVYEDFNRPPTPPDYTTSFKAHYHKEFTPIEREETQPHSVYGEEPITFWTTNRGNLHGESQSVGPKSTFRKNVAFSTPVTDYMNQTLPHKIQNW
;
A
#
# COMPACT_ATOMS: atom_id res chain seq x y z
N MET A 1 -59.66 -74.93 -49.54
CA MET A 1 -58.67 -75.75 -48.82
C MET A 1 -58.82 -75.43 -47.35
N ALA A 2 -59.17 -76.45 -46.59
CA ALA A 2 -59.52 -76.36 -45.18
C ALA A 2 -58.26 -76.26 -44.33
N GLU A 3 -58.31 -75.46 -43.27
CA GLU A 3 -57.74 -75.84 -41.97
C GLU A 3 -58.49 -75.05 -40.89
N GLY A 4 -59.32 -75.78 -40.14
CA GLY A 4 -60.20 -75.23 -39.12
C GLY A 4 -59.40 -74.82 -37.89
N THR A 5 -59.50 -73.56 -37.52
CA THR A 5 -58.99 -73.06 -36.24
C THR A 5 -59.91 -73.55 -35.12
N HIS A 6 -59.53 -74.66 -34.50
CA HIS A 6 -60.12 -75.16 -33.26
C HIS A 6 -60.03 -74.08 -32.17
N ASN A 7 -61.18 -73.51 -31.80
CA ASN A 7 -61.36 -72.77 -30.55
C ASN A 7 -61.26 -73.77 -29.40
N LEU A 8 -60.05 -74.01 -28.90
CA LEU A 8 -59.81 -74.74 -27.66
C LEU A 8 -60.02 -73.79 -26.49
N ASN A 9 -61.05 -74.12 -25.72
CA ASN A 9 -61.45 -73.58 -24.43
C ASN A 9 -60.21 -73.26 -23.55
N THR A 10 -59.85 -71.98 -23.43
CA THR A 10 -58.59 -71.49 -22.83
C THR A 10 -58.60 -71.47 -21.31
N LYS A 11 -59.14 -72.52 -20.66
CA LYS A 11 -58.91 -72.78 -19.23
C LYS A 11 -57.62 -73.61 -19.08
N THR A 12 -56.51 -72.92 -19.36
CA THR A 12 -55.18 -73.04 -18.74
C THR A 12 -54.59 -74.44 -18.51
N MET A 13 -54.01 -75.03 -19.55
CA MET A 13 -52.89 -75.97 -19.42
C MET A 13 -51.56 -75.23 -19.70
N THR A 14 -51.24 -74.24 -18.86
CA THR A 14 -50.01 -73.45 -18.92
C THR A 14 -48.77 -74.35 -18.82
N GLY A 15 -47.74 -74.10 -19.64
CA GLY A 15 -46.47 -74.83 -19.60
C GLY A 15 -46.46 -76.30 -20.06
N LYS A 16 -47.57 -76.91 -20.51
CA LYS A 16 -47.57 -78.35 -20.90
C LYS A 16 -46.96 -78.63 -22.27
N THR A 17 -47.06 -77.69 -23.20
CA THR A 17 -46.47 -77.77 -24.54
C THR A 17 -45.23 -76.88 -24.65
N LEU A 18 -44.20 -77.30 -25.40
CA LEU A 18 -42.96 -76.54 -25.62
C LEU A 18 -43.14 -75.42 -26.66
N VAL A 19 -44.19 -74.62 -26.52
CA VAL A 19 -44.59 -73.58 -27.47
C VAL A 19 -44.69 -72.26 -26.70
N LYS A 20 -44.16 -71.16 -27.27
CA LYS A 20 -44.04 -69.83 -26.62
C LYS A 20 -43.13 -69.83 -25.38
N ASN A 21 -43.52 -69.12 -24.30
CA ASN A 21 -42.73 -68.87 -23.10
C ASN A 21 -42.79 -70.03 -22.09
N TRP A 22 -42.65 -71.26 -22.59
CA TRP A 22 -42.87 -72.46 -21.78
C TRP A 22 -41.88 -72.60 -20.62
N VAL A 23 -40.67 -72.04 -20.74
CA VAL A 23 -39.62 -72.10 -19.70
C VAL A 23 -40.01 -71.26 -18.48
N GLU A 24 -40.37 -69.98 -18.67
CA GLU A 24 -40.83 -69.16 -17.55
C GLU A 24 -42.19 -69.64 -17.02
N GLU A 25 -43.09 -70.09 -17.89
CA GLU A 25 -44.38 -70.66 -17.46
C GLU A 25 -44.19 -71.86 -16.53
N ARG A 26 -43.23 -72.76 -16.79
CA ARG A 26 -42.91 -73.89 -15.90
C ARG A 26 -42.19 -73.45 -14.63
N ALA A 27 -41.26 -72.51 -14.74
CA ALA A 27 -40.54 -71.99 -13.58
C ALA A 27 -41.46 -71.27 -12.57
N VAL A 28 -42.55 -70.65 -13.05
CA VAL A 28 -43.52 -69.92 -12.22
C VAL A 28 -44.76 -70.76 -11.89
N ALA A 29 -44.91 -71.97 -12.46
CA ALA A 29 -46.10 -72.81 -12.31
C ALA A 29 -46.46 -73.12 -10.86
N GLU A 30 -45.47 -73.37 -10.00
CA GLU A 30 -45.68 -73.66 -8.58
C GLU A 30 -46.18 -72.43 -7.80
N TYR A 31 -45.76 -71.24 -8.22
CA TYR A 31 -46.13 -69.96 -7.61
C TYR A 31 -47.43 -69.38 -8.19
N ASP A 32 -47.96 -69.95 -9.27
CA ASP A 32 -49.16 -69.44 -9.95
C ASP A 32 -50.46 -69.69 -9.14
N ASN A 33 -50.41 -70.59 -8.15
CA ASN A 33 -51.53 -70.83 -7.23
C ASN A 33 -51.52 -69.87 -6.03
N ASP A 34 -50.37 -69.30 -5.69
CA ASP A 34 -50.18 -68.44 -4.52
C ASP A 34 -50.16 -66.95 -4.92
N ASN A 35 -51.30 -66.29 -4.75
CA ASN A 35 -51.46 -64.86 -5.09
C ASN A 35 -50.47 -63.93 -4.37
N ASP A 36 -49.97 -64.34 -3.20
CA ASP A 36 -49.05 -63.53 -2.42
C ASP A 36 -47.60 -63.65 -2.95
N MET A 37 -47.20 -64.83 -3.43
CA MET A 37 -45.89 -64.99 -4.08
C MET A 37 -45.82 -64.33 -5.45
N LYS A 38 -46.91 -64.34 -6.22
CA LYS A 38 -46.98 -63.55 -7.46
C LYS A 38 -46.65 -62.08 -7.25
N LYS A 39 -47.14 -61.50 -6.15
CA LYS A 39 -46.85 -60.10 -5.81
C LYS A 39 -45.38 -59.93 -5.46
N VAL A 40 -44.82 -60.78 -4.61
CA VAL A 40 -43.41 -60.72 -4.19
C VAL A 40 -42.44 -60.89 -5.37
N LEU A 41 -42.70 -61.83 -6.28
CA LEU A 41 -41.88 -62.05 -7.48
C LEU A 41 -41.95 -60.85 -8.45
N ARG A 42 -43.09 -60.16 -8.51
CA ARG A 42 -43.28 -58.99 -9.38
C ARG A 42 -42.78 -57.68 -8.75
N SER A 43 -42.91 -57.52 -7.44
CA SER A 43 -42.52 -56.32 -6.69
C SER A 43 -41.10 -56.39 -6.12
N GLY A 44 -40.44 -57.55 -6.21
CA GLY A 44 -39.12 -57.79 -5.65
C GLY A 44 -39.15 -58.41 -4.25
N HIS A 45 -38.03 -59.05 -3.88
CA HIS A 45 -37.86 -59.74 -2.60
C HIS A 45 -37.86 -58.74 -1.42
N LYS A 46 -38.80 -58.97 -0.49
CA LYS A 46 -38.78 -58.35 0.83
C LYS A 46 -37.45 -58.72 1.54
N GLY A 47 -36.72 -57.73 2.05
CA GLY A 47 -35.46 -57.98 2.78
C GLY A 47 -34.17 -57.71 1.99
N LEU A 48 -34.21 -57.68 0.65
CA LEU A 48 -32.99 -57.56 -0.17
C LEU A 48 -32.48 -56.11 -0.26
N LEU A 49 -33.41 -55.15 -0.32
CA LEU A 49 -33.11 -53.71 -0.36
C LEU A 49 -33.30 -53.02 1.00
N THR A 50 -33.98 -53.68 1.94
CA THR A 50 -34.30 -53.12 3.26
C THR A 50 -34.43 -54.28 4.23
N THR A 51 -33.57 -54.34 5.25
CA THR A 51 -33.44 -55.46 6.19
C THR A 51 -34.63 -55.62 7.15
N ALA A 52 -35.63 -54.74 7.10
CA ALA A 52 -36.85 -54.87 7.90
C ALA A 52 -38.08 -54.38 7.11
N CYS A 53 -39.12 -55.20 7.04
CA CYS A 53 -40.37 -54.89 6.32
C CYS A 53 -41.21 -53.78 6.99
N ASP A 54 -41.04 -53.58 8.29
CA ASP A 54 -41.88 -52.68 9.10
C ASP A 54 -41.10 -51.49 9.69
N GLN A 55 -39.85 -51.28 9.28
CA GLN A 55 -39.10 -50.10 9.69
C GLN A 55 -39.38 -48.96 8.71
N PRO A 56 -39.64 -47.73 9.17
CA PRO A 56 -39.67 -46.59 8.27
C PRO A 56 -38.33 -46.56 7.54
N VAL A 57 -38.38 -46.50 6.21
CA VAL A 57 -37.17 -46.37 5.37
C VAL A 57 -36.33 -45.30 6.02
N VAL A 58 -35.13 -45.67 6.49
CA VAL A 58 -34.22 -44.71 7.09
C VAL A 58 -33.97 -43.65 6.02
N GLN A 59 -34.60 -42.48 6.15
CA GLN A 59 -34.50 -41.38 5.20
C GLN A 59 -33.13 -40.67 5.33
N ALA A 60 -32.09 -41.42 5.65
CA ALA A 60 -30.72 -40.97 5.60
C ALA A 60 -30.25 -41.15 4.16
N THR A 61 -30.29 -40.05 3.42
CA THR A 61 -29.52 -39.92 2.18
C THR A 61 -28.05 -40.19 2.49
N THR A 62 -27.30 -40.74 1.54
CA THR A 62 -25.84 -40.97 1.65
C THR A 62 -25.08 -39.74 2.14
N THR A 63 -25.53 -38.55 1.77
CA THR A 63 -25.00 -37.26 2.25
C THR A 63 -25.17 -37.07 3.76
N LYS A 64 -26.36 -37.34 4.31
CA LYS A 64 -26.62 -37.18 5.75
C LYS A 64 -25.85 -38.20 6.61
N ASP A 65 -25.59 -39.38 6.04
CA ASP A 65 -24.79 -40.42 6.70
C ASP A 65 -23.28 -40.10 6.64
N SER A 66 -22.82 -39.53 5.52
CA SER A 66 -21.40 -39.17 5.34
C SER A 66 -21.01 -37.87 6.04
N PHE A 67 -21.93 -36.91 6.14
CA PHE A 67 -21.69 -35.59 6.70
C PHE A 67 -22.45 -35.41 8.03
N THR A 68 -22.18 -36.30 8.99
CA THR A 68 -22.67 -36.12 10.36
C THR A 68 -21.85 -35.06 11.10
N ASP A 69 -22.49 -34.34 12.02
CA ASP A 69 -21.81 -33.39 12.89
C ASP A 69 -20.62 -34.03 13.59
N ARG A 70 -19.49 -33.32 13.57
CA ARG A 70 -18.25 -33.80 14.19
C ARG A 70 -18.49 -33.94 15.68
N LYS A 71 -18.40 -35.17 16.19
CA LYS A 71 -18.43 -35.44 17.63
C LYS A 71 -17.19 -34.82 18.27
N VAL A 72 -17.34 -33.61 18.82
CA VAL A 72 -16.30 -32.97 19.60
C VAL A 72 -16.20 -33.72 20.93
N ALA A 73 -14.97 -34.04 21.36
CA ALA A 73 -14.76 -34.68 22.64
C ALA A 73 -15.37 -33.82 23.76
N THR A 74 -16.38 -34.35 24.46
CA THR A 74 -17.08 -33.66 25.56
C THR A 74 -16.14 -33.36 26.74
N VAL A 75 -15.03 -34.09 26.83
CA VAL A 75 -14.05 -33.96 27.90
C VAL A 75 -12.95 -32.98 27.48
N ARG A 76 -12.59 -32.10 28.41
CA ARG A 76 -11.50 -31.14 28.28
C ARG A 76 -10.17 -31.85 27.97
N GLN A 77 -9.56 -31.50 26.83
CA GLN A 77 -8.32 -32.12 26.34
C GLN A 77 -7.04 -31.47 26.88
N ILE A 78 -7.12 -30.24 27.41
CA ILE A 78 -5.97 -29.42 27.81
C ILE A 78 -6.05 -29.13 29.30
N GLY A 79 -4.93 -29.21 30.04
CA GLY A 79 -4.89 -28.88 31.46
C GLY A 79 -5.20 -27.40 31.76
N ARG A 80 -5.61 -27.08 33.00
CA ARG A 80 -5.89 -25.68 33.42
C ARG A 80 -4.66 -24.77 33.32
N LYS A 81 -3.49 -25.28 33.71
CA LYS A 81 -2.24 -24.54 33.68
C LYS A 81 -1.83 -24.19 32.24
N SER A 82 -1.83 -25.17 31.33
CA SER A 82 -1.44 -24.95 29.94
C SER A 82 -2.41 -24.04 29.19
N GLU A 83 -3.71 -24.09 29.49
CA GLU A 83 -4.69 -23.14 28.95
C GLU A 83 -4.40 -21.70 29.42
N ALA A 84 -4.08 -21.51 30.70
CA ALA A 84 -3.74 -20.19 31.23
C ALA A 84 -2.46 -19.62 30.59
N GLU A 85 -1.42 -20.45 30.46
CA GLU A 85 -0.16 -20.09 29.79
C GLU A 85 -0.41 -19.72 28.32
N GLN A 86 -1.21 -20.51 27.59
CA GLN A 86 -1.55 -20.23 26.20
C GLN A 86 -2.35 -18.93 26.06
N ARG A 87 -3.28 -18.68 26.99
CA ARG A 87 -4.08 -17.45 26.99
C ARG A 87 -3.22 -16.22 27.26
N GLU A 88 -2.30 -16.29 28.22
CA GLU A 88 -1.36 -15.21 28.51
C GLU A 88 -0.47 -14.92 27.30
N LEU A 89 0.06 -15.96 26.66
CA LEU A 89 0.87 -15.83 25.46
C LEU A 89 0.09 -15.18 24.31
N TYR A 90 -1.16 -15.61 24.10
CA TYR A 90 -2.03 -15.03 23.09
C TYR A 90 -2.31 -13.55 23.38
N GLU A 91 -2.55 -13.19 24.64
CA GLU A 91 -2.79 -11.80 25.02
C GLU A 91 -1.55 -10.93 24.74
N ARG A 92 -0.34 -11.41 25.08
CA ARG A 92 0.91 -10.71 24.78
C ARG A 92 1.09 -10.48 23.28
N PHE A 93 1.01 -11.53 22.47
CA PHE A 93 1.11 -11.40 21.03
C PHE A 93 0.01 -10.51 20.44
N SER A 94 -1.22 -10.61 20.94
CA SER A 94 -2.31 -9.77 20.47
C SER A 94 -2.06 -8.29 20.73
N LYS A 95 -1.44 -7.95 21.87
CA LYS A 95 -1.06 -6.58 22.21
C LYS A 95 0.07 -6.07 21.32
N GLU A 96 1.14 -6.84 21.14
CA GLU A 96 2.26 -6.48 20.26
C GLU A 96 1.78 -6.24 18.82
N VAL A 97 0.99 -7.18 18.28
CA VAL A 97 0.38 -7.05 16.96
C VAL A 97 -0.51 -5.81 16.89
N TYR A 98 -1.37 -5.59 17.89
CA TYR A 98 -2.25 -4.43 17.91
C TYR A 98 -1.46 -3.11 17.93
N GLU A 99 -0.39 -3.03 18.72
CA GLU A 99 0.50 -1.85 18.79
C GLU A 99 1.21 -1.62 17.45
N ASP A 100 1.63 -2.68 16.76
CA ASP A 100 2.28 -2.59 15.45
C ASP A 100 1.33 -2.13 14.35
N PHE A 101 0.11 -2.68 14.30
CA PHE A 101 -0.89 -2.31 13.30
C PHE A 101 -1.53 -0.95 13.57
N ASN A 102 -1.67 -0.56 14.84
CA ASN A 102 -2.30 0.70 15.25
C ASN A 102 -1.29 1.68 15.84
N ARG A 103 -0.07 1.75 15.28
CA ARG A 103 0.87 2.81 15.66
C ARG A 103 0.22 4.17 15.40
N PRO A 104 0.31 5.11 16.36
CA PRO A 104 -0.19 6.45 16.13
C PRO A 104 0.52 7.01 14.89
N PRO A 105 -0.22 7.67 13.97
CA PRO A 105 0.41 8.27 12.81
C PRO A 105 1.46 9.27 13.30
N THR A 106 2.62 9.29 12.64
CA THR A 106 3.63 10.31 12.91
C THR A 106 2.98 11.69 12.80
N PRO A 107 3.18 12.58 13.79
CA PRO A 107 2.61 13.91 13.74
C PRO A 107 2.93 14.58 12.39
N PRO A 108 1.95 15.19 11.71
CA PRO A 108 2.19 15.85 10.44
C PRO A 108 3.21 16.97 10.63
N ASP A 109 4.24 16.97 9.79
CA ASP A 109 5.20 18.06 9.73
C ASP A 109 4.57 19.25 9.01
N TYR A 110 4.31 20.33 9.75
CA TYR A 110 3.83 21.59 9.19
C TYR A 110 4.96 22.52 8.78
N THR A 111 6.22 22.09 8.86
CA THR A 111 7.34 22.90 8.42
C THR A 111 7.49 22.83 6.90
N THR A 112 7.67 24.00 6.30
CA THR A 112 7.99 24.09 4.88
C THR A 112 9.46 23.76 4.66
N SER A 113 9.80 23.24 3.48
CA SER A 113 11.20 22.97 3.10
C SER A 113 12.11 24.18 3.32
N PHE A 114 11.58 25.40 3.11
CA PHE A 114 12.30 26.63 3.39
C PHE A 114 12.67 26.77 4.87
N LYS A 115 11.74 26.53 5.80
CA LYS A 115 12.00 26.63 7.24
C LYS A 115 12.93 25.52 7.74
N ALA A 116 12.92 24.36 7.09
CA ALA A 116 13.80 23.24 7.41
C ALA A 116 15.26 23.45 6.99
N HIS A 117 15.51 24.25 5.95
CA HIS A 117 16.86 24.44 5.38
C HIS A 117 17.47 25.82 5.60
N TYR A 118 16.65 26.85 5.85
CA TYR A 118 17.14 28.21 6.08
C TYR A 118 17.07 28.56 7.57
N HIS A 119 18.20 28.44 8.25
CA HIS A 119 18.36 28.83 9.65
C HIS A 119 19.08 30.18 9.74
N LYS A 120 18.58 31.07 10.60
CA LYS A 120 19.21 32.37 10.89
C LYS A 120 20.24 32.24 12.02
N GLU A 121 21.22 31.35 11.86
CA GLU A 121 22.31 31.17 12.84
C GLU A 121 23.53 32.04 12.53
N PHE A 122 23.32 33.22 11.94
CA PHE A 122 24.40 34.17 11.73
C PHE A 122 24.64 34.96 13.01
N THR A 123 25.75 34.68 13.69
CA THR A 123 26.31 35.53 14.73
C THR A 123 27.32 36.48 14.07
N PRO A 124 27.03 37.79 13.98
CA PRO A 124 28.00 38.75 13.46
C PRO A 124 29.27 38.72 14.32
N ILE A 125 30.41 38.50 13.68
CA ILE A 125 31.71 38.66 14.34
C ILE A 125 32.00 40.16 14.32
N GLU A 126 31.88 40.80 15.48
CA GLU A 126 32.33 42.18 15.66
C GLU A 126 33.86 42.20 15.51
N ARG A 127 34.34 42.85 14.44
CA ARG A 127 35.77 43.06 14.22
C ARG A 127 36.17 44.35 14.90
N GLU A 128 37.26 44.31 15.66
CA GLU A 128 37.86 45.54 16.18
C GLU A 128 38.36 46.42 15.02
N GLU A 129 38.03 47.71 15.09
CA GLU A 129 38.48 48.69 14.12
C GLU A 129 40.02 48.79 14.16
N THR A 130 40.68 48.40 13.07
CA THR A 130 42.15 48.39 13.01
C THR A 130 42.74 49.79 12.84
N GLN A 131 41.95 50.74 12.31
CA GLN A 131 42.37 52.12 12.09
C GLN A 131 41.20 53.09 12.35
N PRO A 132 41.45 54.25 13.00
CA PRO A 132 40.43 55.25 13.26
C PRO A 132 40.15 56.06 12.00
N HIS A 133 39.39 55.49 11.06
CA HIS A 133 38.95 56.19 9.86
C HIS A 133 37.61 56.89 10.09
N SER A 134 37.57 58.21 9.93
CA SER A 134 36.31 58.96 9.96
C SER A 134 35.63 58.91 8.60
N VAL A 135 34.42 58.33 8.54
CA VAL A 135 33.54 58.37 7.34
C VAL A 135 33.31 59.80 6.86
N TYR A 136 33.33 60.77 7.77
CA TYR A 136 33.15 62.18 7.48
C TYR A 136 34.48 62.92 7.64
N GLY A 137 35.07 63.32 6.52
CA GLY A 137 36.24 64.23 6.49
C GLY A 137 37.54 63.62 5.97
N GLU A 138 37.62 62.30 5.81
CA GLU A 138 38.71 61.65 5.09
C GLU A 138 38.42 61.58 3.59
N GLU A 139 39.46 61.79 2.78
CA GLU A 139 39.35 61.58 1.34
C GLU A 139 39.32 60.07 1.04
N PRO A 140 38.46 59.62 0.11
CA PRO A 140 38.40 58.21 -0.23
C PRO A 140 39.72 57.76 -0.85
N ILE A 141 40.26 56.64 -0.36
CA ILE A 141 41.44 55.99 -0.95
C ILE A 141 41.01 55.35 -2.27
N THR A 142 41.33 56.03 -3.36
CA THR A 142 41.13 55.57 -4.72
C THR A 142 42.46 55.47 -5.44
N PHE A 143 42.48 54.77 -6.58
CA PHE A 143 43.65 54.72 -7.46
C PHE A 143 44.22 56.12 -7.76
N TRP A 144 43.34 57.11 -7.99
CA TRP A 144 43.72 58.48 -8.32
C TRP A 144 44.41 59.17 -7.14
N THR A 145 43.85 59.09 -5.93
CA THR A 145 44.45 59.72 -4.73
C THR A 145 45.79 59.08 -4.36
N THR A 146 45.96 57.76 -4.59
CA THR A 146 47.23 57.07 -4.35
C THR A 146 48.31 57.46 -5.35
N ASN A 147 47.95 57.71 -6.61
CA ASN A 147 48.90 58.02 -7.68
C ASN A 147 49.05 59.52 -7.97
N ARG A 148 48.53 60.38 -7.10
CA ARG A 148 48.63 61.84 -7.22
C ARG A 148 50.09 62.28 -7.43
N GLY A 149 50.34 63.09 -8.46
CA GLY A 149 51.69 63.55 -8.81
C GLY A 149 52.54 62.58 -9.64
N ASN A 150 52.20 61.30 -9.74
CA ASN A 150 52.79 60.36 -10.70
C ASN A 150 51.96 60.26 -12.00
N LEU A 151 50.74 60.80 -11.99
CA LEU A 151 49.85 60.79 -13.14
C LEU A 151 50.15 61.96 -14.10
N HIS A 152 50.18 61.67 -15.39
CA HIS A 152 50.30 62.68 -16.43
C HIS A 152 48.95 63.40 -16.66
N GLY A 153 49.00 64.71 -16.95
CA GLY A 153 47.81 65.51 -17.26
C GLY A 153 47.05 66.05 -16.04
N GLU A 154 47.57 65.87 -14.83
CA GLU A 154 46.98 66.46 -13.62
C GLU A 154 47.33 67.95 -13.51
N SER A 155 46.32 68.79 -13.28
CA SER A 155 46.54 70.20 -12.95
C SER A 155 46.77 70.36 -11.46
N GLN A 156 47.80 71.12 -11.04
CA GLN A 156 48.11 71.33 -9.62
C GLN A 156 46.92 71.95 -8.88
N SER A 157 46.47 71.29 -7.81
CA SER A 157 45.50 71.83 -6.86
C SER A 157 46.21 72.41 -5.64
N VAL A 158 45.91 73.66 -5.30
CA VAL A 158 46.41 74.32 -4.09
C VAL A 158 45.42 74.08 -2.96
N GLY A 159 45.80 73.25 -1.99
CA GLY A 159 45.05 73.04 -0.77
C GLY A 159 45.29 71.66 -0.13
N PRO A 160 45.41 71.57 1.20
CA PRO A 160 45.66 70.32 1.91
C PRO A 160 44.47 69.34 1.89
N LYS A 161 43.27 69.78 1.49
CA LYS A 161 42.01 69.00 1.49
C LYS A 161 41.32 68.91 0.12
N SER A 162 42.06 69.14 -0.97
CA SER A 162 41.46 69.14 -2.31
C SER A 162 42.37 68.44 -3.32
N THR A 163 42.14 67.15 -3.50
CA THR A 163 42.95 66.28 -4.38
C THR A 163 42.81 66.59 -5.87
N PHE A 164 41.58 66.74 -6.40
CA PHE A 164 41.35 66.92 -7.85
C PHE A 164 40.47 68.13 -8.19
N ARG A 165 41.00 69.33 -7.96
CA ARG A 165 40.30 70.58 -8.34
C ARG A 165 40.79 71.08 -9.69
N LYS A 166 39.85 71.41 -10.58
CA LYS A 166 40.16 72.04 -11.87
C LYS A 166 40.90 73.37 -11.67
N ASN A 167 42.15 73.44 -12.12
CA ASN A 167 42.88 74.70 -12.23
C ASN A 167 42.67 75.27 -13.64
N VAL A 168 42.09 76.48 -13.72
CA VAL A 168 41.77 77.17 -14.98
C VAL A 168 42.67 78.40 -15.17
N ALA A 169 43.66 78.64 -14.29
CA ALA A 169 44.46 79.86 -14.26
C ALA A 169 45.19 80.15 -15.59
N PHE A 170 45.53 79.12 -16.36
CA PHE A 170 46.14 79.28 -17.69
C PHE A 170 45.15 79.75 -18.77
N SER A 171 43.89 79.31 -18.71
CA SER A 171 42.89 79.58 -19.75
C SER A 171 41.90 80.67 -19.38
N THR A 172 41.95 81.20 -18.16
CA THR A 172 41.22 82.42 -17.78
C THR A 172 41.71 83.62 -18.59
N PRO A 173 40.82 84.43 -19.20
CA PRO A 173 41.22 85.64 -19.93
C PRO A 173 41.89 86.63 -18.98
N VAL A 174 42.81 87.44 -19.52
CA VAL A 174 43.66 88.36 -18.74
C VAL A 174 42.85 89.35 -17.90
N THR A 175 41.66 89.75 -18.36
CA THR A 175 40.75 90.66 -17.65
C THR A 175 40.21 90.08 -16.34
N ASP A 176 40.12 88.75 -16.26
CA ASP A 176 39.46 88.03 -15.16
C ASP A 176 40.47 87.28 -14.29
N TYR A 177 41.77 87.44 -14.58
CA TYR A 177 42.84 86.72 -13.90
C TYR A 177 43.07 87.27 -12.48
N MET A 178 42.73 86.46 -11.48
CA MET A 178 42.82 86.84 -10.06
C MET A 178 44.14 86.41 -9.40
N ASN A 179 45.27 86.47 -10.12
CA ASN A 179 46.61 86.09 -9.60
C ASN A 179 46.69 84.67 -9.03
N GLN A 180 45.98 83.72 -9.65
CA GLN A 180 45.99 82.31 -9.24
C GLN A 180 47.33 81.64 -9.59
N THR A 181 47.70 80.56 -8.90
CA THR A 181 48.94 79.84 -9.18
C THR A 181 48.86 79.13 -10.54
N LEU A 182 49.88 79.36 -11.37
CA LEU A 182 49.98 78.74 -12.68
C LEU A 182 50.27 77.23 -12.54
N PRO A 183 49.70 76.36 -13.41
CA PRO A 183 49.80 74.90 -13.27
C PRO A 183 51.22 74.32 -13.26
N HIS A 184 52.22 75.05 -13.76
CA HIS A 184 53.62 74.59 -13.86
C HIS A 184 54.54 75.18 -12.77
N LYS A 185 54.09 76.16 -11.99
CA LYS A 185 54.91 76.74 -10.91
C LYS A 185 54.82 75.83 -9.68
N ILE A 186 55.79 74.92 -9.53
CA ILE A 186 55.94 74.08 -8.34
C ILE A 186 56.10 75.02 -7.13
N GLN A 187 55.14 74.99 -6.22
CA GLN A 187 55.25 75.66 -4.94
C GLN A 187 56.10 74.75 -4.05
N ASN A 188 57.38 75.11 -3.88
CA ASN A 188 58.25 74.46 -2.89
C ASN A 188 57.58 74.65 -1.52
N TRP A 189 57.37 73.54 -0.82
CA TRP A 189 56.91 73.51 0.57
C TRP A 189 58.11 73.71 1.50
#